data_AF-A0A9D2DI68-F1
#
_entry.id   AF-A0A9D2DI68-F1
#
_cell.length_a   1.000
_cell.length_b   1.000
_cell.length_c   1.000
_cell.angle_alpha   90.00
_cell.angle_beta   90.00
_cell.angle_gamma   90.00
#
_symmetry.space_group_name_H-M   'P 1'
#
loop_
_entity.id
_entity.type
_entity.pdbx_description
1 polymer ?
#
loop_
_entity_poly.entity_id
_entity_poly.type
_entity_poly.pdbx_seq_one_letter_code
_entity_poly.pdbx_strand_id
1 'polypeptide(L)'
;MGKTISVLGDSISHGANAPDIPNQSYIGIIKHRIAEKTGVYNYGFTSLQYMMLNDSGQYWEVHSLKSSGFAAFKDGRCINAYKLMAYEKNSYVDISVNDRFNEAYIYYQSDKNFGSFEVYSAGRLVAEIDSSGESYCTKIYGPIDISALDRADIKIKVVSENKPVLLSGMAYYNDKSKPVVNNYGLSGLCLGELSDDVIDAICNADIVLFSIGHNDSYFGDEKIFTEKINTAIESIKKYNAEVYVNDFCWFSNPDKNHFKLELKRLAKAVDAVYTDYAAELPGFLEHGLSDWAHPTPEGHRMIADLMLTKTNLIKKIG
;
A
#
# COMPACT_ATOMS: atom_id res chain seq x y z
N MET A 1 10.98 -7.55 -16.15
CA MET A 1 9.89 -7.20 -15.21
C MET A 1 9.46 -5.79 -15.56
N GLY A 2 8.17 -5.47 -15.51
CA GLY A 2 7.71 -4.11 -15.81
C GLY A 2 8.16 -3.13 -14.73
N LYS A 3 8.06 -1.82 -15.01
CA LYS A 3 8.38 -0.79 -14.00
C LYS A 3 7.53 -0.96 -12.75
N THR A 4 8.20 -0.89 -11.61
CA THR A 4 7.62 -0.99 -10.28
C THR A 4 7.42 0.40 -9.69
N ILE A 5 6.21 0.68 -9.25
CA ILE A 5 5.86 1.91 -8.56
C ILE A 5 5.43 1.51 -7.15
N SER A 6 6.10 2.04 -6.14
CA SER A 6 5.77 1.80 -4.73
C SER A 6 5.14 3.04 -4.12
N VAL A 7 4.06 2.88 -3.37
CA VAL A 7 3.43 3.97 -2.60
C VAL A 7 3.71 3.73 -1.13
N LEU A 8 4.43 4.64 -0.51
CA LEU A 8 4.51 4.75 0.96
C LEU A 8 3.48 5.80 1.36
N GLY A 9 2.44 5.43 2.09
CA GLY A 9 1.43 6.41 2.46
C GLY A 9 0.50 6.00 3.58
N ASP A 10 -0.51 6.82 3.81
CA ASP A 10 -1.45 6.69 4.92
C ASP A 10 -2.90 6.42 4.47
N SER A 11 -3.91 6.89 5.23
CA SER A 11 -5.32 6.76 4.90
C SER A 11 -5.68 7.36 3.55
N ILE A 12 -5.04 8.46 3.15
CA ILE A 12 -5.31 9.11 1.88
C ILE A 12 -4.86 8.22 0.73
N SER A 13 -3.66 7.63 0.85
CA SER A 13 -3.13 6.65 -0.11
C SER A 13 -3.93 5.36 -0.14
N HIS A 14 -4.41 4.89 1.01
CA HIS A 14 -5.27 3.71 1.09
C HIS A 14 -6.61 3.93 0.36
N GLY A 15 -7.10 5.17 0.27
CA GLY A 15 -8.34 5.52 -0.42
C GLY A 15 -9.49 5.91 0.51
N ALA A 16 -9.19 6.46 1.69
CA ALA A 16 -10.21 7.00 2.59
C ALA A 16 -11.17 7.93 1.84
N ASN A 17 -12.46 7.77 2.11
CA ASN A 17 -13.57 8.54 1.52
C ASN A 17 -13.78 8.34 0.00
N ALA A 18 -13.17 7.30 -0.57
CA ALA A 18 -13.50 6.75 -1.89
C ALA A 18 -14.37 5.47 -1.73
N PRO A 19 -15.72 5.52 -1.86
CA PRO A 19 -16.63 4.36 -1.76
C PRO A 19 -16.16 3.11 -2.50
N ASP A 20 -15.58 3.32 -3.67
CA ASP A 20 -14.97 2.29 -4.51
C ASP A 20 -13.48 2.60 -4.67
N ILE A 21 -12.65 2.10 -3.74
CA ILE A 21 -11.21 2.40 -3.67
C ILE A 21 -10.49 2.09 -5.00
N PRO A 22 -10.69 0.91 -5.63
CA PRO A 22 -10.03 0.57 -6.89
C PRO A 22 -10.27 1.57 -8.02
N ASN A 23 -11.44 2.21 -8.06
CA ASN A 23 -11.84 3.07 -9.18
C ASN A 23 -11.84 4.57 -8.85
N GLN A 24 -11.96 4.95 -7.58
CA GLN A 24 -12.18 6.34 -7.16
C GLN A 24 -11.03 6.93 -6.34
N SER A 25 -10.18 6.10 -5.71
CA SER A 25 -8.99 6.62 -5.02
C SER A 25 -7.98 7.17 -6.03
N TYR A 26 -7.18 8.16 -5.63
CA TYR A 26 -6.19 8.74 -6.56
C TYR A 26 -5.19 7.68 -7.06
N ILE A 27 -4.82 6.72 -6.21
CA ILE A 27 -3.99 5.57 -6.58
C ILE A 27 -4.71 4.64 -7.57
N GLY A 28 -6.00 4.35 -7.33
CA GLY A 28 -6.84 3.59 -8.26
C GLY A 28 -6.92 4.23 -9.64
N ILE A 29 -7.14 5.55 -9.69
CA ILE A 29 -7.14 6.34 -10.92
C ILE A 29 -5.79 6.23 -11.63
N ILE A 30 -4.67 6.36 -10.91
CA ILE A 30 -3.33 6.20 -11.50
C ILE A 30 -3.16 4.79 -12.09
N LYS A 31 -3.56 3.73 -11.38
CA LYS A 31 -3.50 2.35 -11.89
C LYS A 31 -4.28 2.20 -13.20
N HIS A 32 -5.47 2.79 -13.29
CA HIS A 32 -6.27 2.80 -14.52
C HIS A 32 -5.59 3.56 -15.67
N ARG A 33 -5.01 4.75 -15.42
CA ARG A 33 -4.26 5.49 -16.45
C ARG A 33 -3.04 4.73 -16.97
N ILE A 34 -2.36 4.00 -16.10
CA ILE A 34 -1.26 3.10 -16.48
C ILE A 34 -1.78 1.98 -17.37
N ALA A 35 -2.92 1.38 -17.02
CA ALA A 35 -3.53 0.29 -17.79
C ALA A 35 -4.02 0.76 -19.15
N GLU A 36 -4.67 1.93 -19.24
CA GLU A 36 -5.07 2.57 -20.50
C GLU A 36 -3.88 2.75 -21.44
N LYS A 37 -2.71 3.13 -20.89
CA LYS A 37 -1.48 3.35 -21.66
C LYS A 37 -0.83 2.04 -22.12
N THR A 38 -0.84 1.01 -21.28
CA THR A 38 -0.05 -0.21 -21.48
C THR A 38 -0.87 -1.39 -22.03
N GLY A 39 -2.19 -1.27 -22.02
CA GLY A 39 -3.14 -2.31 -22.42
C GLY A 39 -3.35 -3.40 -21.37
N VAL A 40 -2.79 -3.28 -20.16
CA VAL A 40 -2.87 -4.29 -19.10
C VAL A 40 -3.12 -3.63 -17.76
N TYR A 41 -4.14 -4.12 -17.04
CA TYR A 41 -4.42 -3.72 -15.67
C TYR A 41 -3.77 -4.67 -14.67
N ASN A 42 -2.75 -4.20 -13.96
CA ASN A 42 -2.19 -4.87 -12.78
C ASN A 42 -2.62 -4.10 -11.53
N TYR A 43 -3.18 -4.79 -10.53
CA TYR A 43 -3.54 -4.13 -9.27
C TYR A 43 -2.33 -3.92 -8.36
N GLY A 44 -1.38 -4.85 -8.37
CA GLY A 44 -0.25 -4.84 -7.43
C GLY A 44 -0.66 -5.17 -6.00
N PHE A 45 0.23 -4.86 -5.06
CA PHE A 45 -0.01 -5.07 -3.63
C PHE A 45 -1.22 -4.27 -3.13
N THR A 46 -1.99 -4.91 -2.26
CA THR A 46 -3.05 -4.33 -1.43
C THR A 46 -3.11 -5.01 -0.07
N SER A 47 -3.50 -4.23 0.94
CA SER A 47 -3.61 -4.65 2.33
C SER A 47 -4.69 -5.70 2.52
N LEU A 48 -4.53 -6.58 3.51
CA LEU A 48 -5.66 -7.39 4.03
C LEU A 48 -6.62 -6.57 4.91
N GLN A 49 -6.37 -5.28 5.10
CA GLN A 49 -7.38 -4.34 5.60
C GLN A 49 -8.34 -3.98 4.47
N TYR A 50 -9.18 -4.94 4.10
CA TYR A 50 -10.04 -4.87 2.91
C TYR A 50 -11.22 -3.89 2.99
N MET A 51 -11.49 -3.37 4.19
CA MET A 51 -12.57 -2.42 4.44
C MET A 51 -12.08 -1.32 5.37
N MET A 52 -12.41 -0.08 5.02
CA MET A 52 -12.28 1.08 5.90
C MET A 52 -13.67 1.56 6.33
N LEU A 53 -13.79 1.96 7.59
CA LEU A 53 -15.00 2.56 8.14
C LEU A 53 -14.63 3.87 8.84
N ASN A 54 -15.30 4.95 8.49
CA ASN A 54 -15.27 6.22 9.21
C ASN A 54 -16.63 6.91 9.15
N ASP A 55 -16.70 8.14 9.67
CA ASP A 55 -17.94 8.92 9.75
C ASP A 55 -18.56 9.24 8.37
N SER A 56 -17.76 9.17 7.30
CA SER A 56 -18.22 9.40 5.93
C SER A 56 -18.74 8.13 5.23
N GLY A 57 -18.54 6.92 5.80
CA GLY A 57 -19.05 5.67 5.25
C GLY A 57 -18.12 4.45 5.32
N GLN A 58 -18.47 3.41 4.54
CA GLN A 58 -17.70 2.19 4.34
C GLN A 58 -17.07 2.19 2.94
N TYR A 59 -15.79 1.81 2.88
CA TYR A 59 -14.99 1.81 1.65
C TYR A 59 -14.33 0.45 1.47
N TRP A 60 -14.34 -0.05 0.24
CA TRP A 60 -13.94 -1.42 -0.05
C TRP A 60 -12.76 -1.46 -1.00
N GLU A 61 -11.79 -2.30 -0.66
CA GLU A 61 -10.69 -2.69 -1.55
C GLU A 61 -11.17 -3.66 -2.64
N VAL A 62 -10.27 -3.98 -3.58
CA VAL A 62 -10.55 -4.90 -4.71
C VAL A 62 -10.98 -6.31 -4.27
N HIS A 63 -10.62 -6.67 -3.04
CA HIS A 63 -10.95 -7.97 -2.46
C HIS A 63 -11.84 -7.84 -1.21
N SER A 64 -12.45 -8.95 -0.85
CA SER A 64 -13.19 -9.13 0.39
C SER A 64 -12.63 -10.32 1.18
N LEU A 65 -12.74 -10.27 2.50
CA LEU A 65 -12.23 -11.31 3.38
C LEU A 65 -13.31 -11.91 4.27
N LYS A 66 -13.24 -13.23 4.45
CA LYS A 66 -13.90 -13.95 5.54
C LYS A 66 -12.84 -14.72 6.30
N SER A 67 -12.72 -14.50 7.61
CA SER A 67 -11.69 -15.15 8.43
C SER A 67 -12.26 -15.83 9.66
N SER A 68 -11.51 -16.80 10.17
CA SER A 68 -11.74 -17.46 11.46
C SER A 68 -10.38 -17.73 12.11
N GLY A 69 -10.24 -17.38 13.39
CA GLY A 69 -9.01 -17.59 14.17
C GLY A 69 -7.86 -16.61 13.85
N PHE A 70 -8.01 -15.75 12.83
CA PHE A 70 -7.09 -14.65 12.55
C PHE A 70 -7.53 -13.36 13.26
N ALA A 71 -6.58 -12.68 13.89
CA ALA A 71 -6.76 -11.36 14.48
C ALA A 71 -5.89 -10.32 13.76
N ALA A 72 -6.43 -9.12 13.60
CA ALA A 72 -5.77 -8.01 12.92
C ALA A 72 -4.96 -7.14 13.90
N PHE A 73 -3.74 -6.77 13.50
CA PHE A 73 -2.87 -5.91 14.29
C PHE A 73 -2.07 -4.96 13.41
N LYS A 74 -1.66 -3.82 13.98
CA LYS A 74 -0.58 -3.02 13.41
C LYS A 74 0.78 -3.56 13.86
N ASP A 75 1.74 -3.64 12.94
CA ASP A 75 3.13 -4.02 13.21
C ASP A 75 4.04 -3.38 12.17
N GLY A 76 4.83 -2.39 12.58
CA GLY A 76 5.74 -1.63 11.73
C GLY A 76 6.77 -2.43 10.93
N ARG A 77 6.97 -3.71 11.26
CA ARG A 77 7.87 -4.62 10.55
C ARG A 77 7.21 -5.31 9.35
N CYS A 78 5.90 -5.16 9.19
CA CYS A 78 5.16 -5.62 8.02
C CYS A 78 5.13 -4.53 6.93
N ILE A 79 5.15 -4.93 5.65
CA ILE A 79 5.37 -4.02 4.49
C ILE A 79 4.40 -2.83 4.41
N ASN A 80 3.21 -2.91 4.99
CA ASN A 80 2.24 -1.81 5.08
C ASN A 80 1.77 -1.55 6.52
N ALA A 81 2.57 -1.96 7.51
CA ALA A 81 2.24 -1.96 8.94
C ALA A 81 0.99 -2.76 9.36
N TYR A 82 0.35 -3.54 8.49
CA TYR A 82 -0.82 -4.34 8.82
C TYR A 82 -0.52 -5.84 8.77
N LYS A 83 -1.12 -6.59 9.69
CA LYS A 83 -1.06 -8.05 9.66
C LYS A 83 -2.35 -8.70 10.16
N LEU A 84 -2.68 -9.82 9.56
CA LEU A 84 -3.54 -10.86 10.13
C LEU A 84 -2.64 -11.94 10.74
N MET A 85 -2.90 -12.30 11.99
CA MET A 85 -2.13 -13.31 12.72
C MET A 85 -3.05 -14.39 13.30
N ALA A 86 -2.64 -15.66 13.15
CA ALA A 86 -3.30 -16.81 13.77
C ALA A 86 -2.28 -17.79 14.35
N TYR A 87 -2.65 -18.48 15.44
CA TYR A 87 -1.86 -19.55 16.08
C TYR A 87 -2.52 -20.92 16.00
N GLU A 88 -3.85 -20.93 15.88
CA GLU A 88 -4.65 -22.14 15.97
C GLU A 88 -4.71 -22.83 14.60
N LYS A 89 -4.42 -24.13 14.60
CA LYS A 89 -4.60 -24.99 13.44
C LYS A 89 -6.05 -24.94 12.95
N ASN A 90 -6.23 -24.98 11.63
CA ASN A 90 -7.50 -24.76 10.93
C ASN A 90 -8.05 -23.34 10.97
N SER A 91 -7.36 -22.36 11.58
CA SER A 91 -7.64 -20.94 11.30
C SER A 91 -7.53 -20.71 9.80
N TYR A 92 -8.39 -19.85 9.25
CA TYR A 92 -8.39 -19.58 7.81
C TYR A 92 -8.74 -18.14 7.48
N VAL A 93 -8.32 -17.74 6.29
CA VAL A 93 -8.79 -16.55 5.58
C VAL A 93 -9.22 -17.00 4.19
N ASP A 94 -10.50 -16.80 3.88
CA ASP A 94 -11.04 -16.89 2.52
C ASP A 94 -11.02 -15.49 1.91
N ILE A 95 -10.38 -15.36 0.75
CA ILE A 95 -10.16 -14.11 0.02
C ILE A 95 -10.90 -14.23 -1.30
N SER A 96 -11.79 -13.27 -1.57
CA SER A 96 -12.52 -13.21 -2.84
C SER A 96 -12.29 -11.88 -3.54
N VAL A 97 -11.90 -11.92 -4.81
CA VAL A 97 -11.67 -10.75 -5.68
C VAL A 97 -12.75 -10.70 -6.75
N ASN A 98 -13.43 -9.55 -6.89
CA ASN A 98 -14.52 -9.42 -7.86
C ASN A 98 -14.02 -9.09 -9.27
N ASP A 99 -12.85 -8.46 -9.38
CA ASP A 99 -12.20 -8.18 -10.65
C ASP A 99 -11.42 -9.39 -11.17
N ARG A 100 -11.32 -9.51 -12.49
CA ARG A 100 -10.59 -10.60 -13.14
C ARG A 100 -9.08 -10.33 -13.17
N PHE A 101 -8.33 -11.26 -12.59
CA PHE A 101 -6.87 -11.32 -12.65
C PHE A 101 -6.40 -12.71 -13.06
N ASN A 102 -5.18 -12.81 -13.60
CA ASN A 102 -4.58 -14.09 -13.96
C ASN A 102 -3.82 -14.72 -12.80
N GLU A 103 -3.15 -13.89 -12.00
CA GLU A 103 -2.23 -14.34 -10.96
C GLU A 103 -2.44 -13.59 -9.65
N ALA A 104 -2.33 -14.32 -8.55
CA ALA A 104 -2.27 -13.77 -7.19
C ALA A 104 -0.96 -14.13 -6.49
N TYR A 105 -0.59 -13.28 -5.52
CA TYR A 105 0.57 -13.45 -4.67
C TYR A 105 0.21 -13.16 -3.22
N ILE A 106 0.79 -13.91 -2.28
CA ILE A 106 0.56 -13.78 -0.85
C ILE A 106 1.79 -13.14 -0.22
N TYR A 107 1.59 -12.06 0.53
CA TYR A 107 2.63 -11.45 1.35
C TYR A 107 2.47 -11.96 2.78
N TYR A 108 3.52 -12.58 3.31
CA TYR A 108 3.54 -13.17 4.64
C TYR A 108 4.87 -12.88 5.32
N GLN A 109 4.92 -13.08 6.63
CA GLN A 109 6.16 -12.93 7.39
C GLN A 109 6.79 -14.29 7.67
N SER A 110 8.12 -14.32 7.67
CA SER A 110 8.90 -15.50 8.07
C SER A 110 9.75 -15.18 9.27
N ASP A 111 9.84 -16.10 10.24
CA ASP A 111 10.70 -16.04 11.43
C ASP A 111 10.91 -17.44 12.00
N LYS A 112 11.96 -17.67 12.79
CA LYS A 112 12.30 -19.01 13.31
C LYS A 112 11.20 -19.66 14.15
N ASN A 113 10.31 -18.86 14.72
CA ASN A 113 9.23 -19.34 15.58
C ASN A 113 7.90 -19.50 14.84
N PHE A 114 7.84 -19.22 13.54
CA PHE A 114 6.59 -19.18 12.79
C PHE A 114 6.17 -20.56 12.27
N GLY A 115 4.89 -20.66 11.93
CA GLY A 115 4.20 -21.88 11.58
C GLY A 115 4.18 -22.18 10.09
N SER A 116 3.21 -22.98 9.68
CA SER A 116 2.97 -23.33 8.29
C SER A 116 1.49 -23.23 7.94
N PHE A 117 1.22 -22.97 6.67
CA PHE A 117 -0.13 -22.82 6.14
C PHE A 117 -0.26 -23.40 4.74
N GLU A 118 -1.46 -23.84 4.41
CA GLU A 118 -1.85 -24.29 3.08
C GLU A 118 -2.53 -23.16 2.32
N VAL A 119 -2.34 -23.15 1.01
CA VAL A 119 -2.96 -22.23 0.07
C VAL A 119 -3.81 -23.04 -0.90
N TYR A 120 -5.08 -22.66 -1.02
CA TYR A 120 -6.03 -23.26 -1.93
C TYR A 120 -6.52 -22.22 -2.94
N SER A 121 -6.72 -22.64 -4.19
CA SER A 121 -7.39 -21.86 -5.24
C SER A 121 -8.54 -22.71 -5.78
N ALA A 122 -9.75 -22.15 -5.79
CA ALA A 122 -10.97 -22.88 -6.19
C ALA A 122 -11.14 -24.25 -5.49
N GLY A 123 -10.82 -24.28 -4.19
CA GLY A 123 -10.93 -25.48 -3.35
C GLY A 123 -9.84 -26.54 -3.57
N ARG A 124 -8.89 -26.32 -4.49
CA ARG A 124 -7.75 -27.23 -4.71
C ARG A 124 -6.52 -26.72 -3.97
N LEU A 125 -5.81 -27.61 -3.29
CA LEU A 125 -4.54 -27.29 -2.67
C LEU A 125 -3.52 -26.93 -3.76
N VAL A 126 -2.95 -25.73 -3.66
CA VAL A 126 -1.92 -25.20 -4.56
C VAL A 126 -0.54 -25.31 -3.93
N ALA A 127 -0.44 -25.07 -2.62
CA ALA A 127 0.82 -25.22 -1.90
C ALA A 127 0.63 -25.40 -0.40
N GLU A 128 1.65 -25.97 0.21
CA GLU A 128 1.94 -25.91 1.63
C GLU A 128 3.19 -25.06 1.84
N ILE A 129 3.11 -24.07 2.72
CA ILE A 129 4.15 -23.07 2.94
C ILE A 129 4.59 -23.16 4.39
N ASP A 130 5.87 -23.46 4.59
CA ASP A 130 6.55 -23.27 5.86
C ASP A 130 7.01 -21.81 5.95
N SER A 131 6.51 -21.09 6.95
CA SER A 131 6.91 -19.71 7.24
C SER A 131 8.04 -19.63 8.27
N SER A 132 8.56 -20.76 8.74
CA SER A 132 9.76 -20.76 9.56
C SER A 132 11.00 -20.39 8.73
N GLY A 133 11.79 -19.46 9.26
CA GLY A 133 12.99 -18.94 8.59
C GLY A 133 14.03 -18.44 9.59
N GLU A 134 15.22 -18.07 9.16
CA GLU A 134 16.29 -17.70 10.11
C GLU A 134 16.06 -16.35 10.80
N SER A 135 15.38 -15.42 10.12
CA SER A 135 15.16 -14.05 10.59
C SER A 135 13.78 -13.53 10.20
N TYR A 136 13.27 -12.58 10.99
CA TYR A 136 12.03 -11.87 10.72
C TYR A 136 12.14 -11.10 9.40
N CYS A 137 11.41 -11.51 8.37
CA CYS A 137 11.38 -10.81 7.08
C CYS A 137 10.09 -11.06 6.30
N THR A 138 9.75 -10.12 5.42
CA THR A 138 8.62 -10.28 4.50
C THR A 138 9.01 -11.26 3.39
N LYS A 139 8.13 -12.22 3.12
CA LYS A 139 8.21 -13.18 2.02
C LYS A 139 6.99 -13.03 1.12
N ILE A 140 7.16 -13.42 -0.14
CA ILE A 140 6.11 -13.41 -1.15
C ILE A 140 6.01 -14.80 -1.75
N TYR A 141 4.81 -15.38 -1.76
CA TYR A 141 4.52 -16.63 -2.45
C TYR A 141 3.63 -16.40 -3.67
N GLY A 142 3.93 -17.06 -4.78
CA GLY A 142 3.17 -17.05 -6.04
C GLY A 142 4.07 -17.32 -7.26
N PRO A 143 3.52 -17.32 -8.49
CA PRO A 143 2.13 -17.04 -8.82
C PRO A 143 1.16 -18.14 -8.38
N ILE A 144 -0.01 -17.73 -7.93
CA ILE A 144 -1.20 -18.58 -7.80
C ILE A 144 -2.07 -18.30 -9.02
N ASP A 145 -2.31 -19.32 -9.86
CA ASP A 145 -3.20 -19.19 -11.01
C ASP A 145 -4.66 -19.03 -10.55
N ILE A 146 -5.27 -17.92 -10.97
CA ILE A 146 -6.67 -17.56 -10.73
C ILE A 146 -7.37 -17.18 -12.06
N SER A 147 -6.72 -17.39 -13.21
CA SER A 147 -7.16 -16.96 -14.54
C SER A 147 -8.44 -17.64 -15.05
N ALA A 148 -8.67 -18.87 -14.60
CA ALA A 148 -9.80 -19.72 -14.96
C ALA A 148 -11.04 -19.46 -14.09
N LEU A 149 -10.96 -18.54 -13.12
CA LEU A 149 -12.04 -18.28 -12.19
C LEU A 149 -12.79 -17.01 -12.60
N ASP A 150 -14.12 -17.09 -12.60
CA ASP A 150 -14.98 -15.91 -12.76
C ASP A 150 -14.83 -14.96 -11.55
N ARG A 151 -14.43 -15.52 -10.40
CA ARG A 151 -14.09 -14.81 -9.16
C ARG A 151 -12.90 -15.50 -8.52
N ALA A 152 -11.82 -14.78 -8.22
CA ALA A 152 -10.66 -15.38 -7.57
C ALA A 152 -10.98 -15.72 -6.11
N ASP A 153 -11.16 -17.01 -5.82
CA ASP A 153 -11.39 -17.52 -4.47
C ASP A 153 -10.14 -18.25 -3.96
N ILE A 154 -9.39 -17.56 -3.10
CA ILE A 154 -8.15 -18.05 -2.50
C ILE A 154 -8.42 -18.32 -1.01
N LYS A 155 -8.09 -19.51 -0.54
CA LYS A 155 -8.17 -19.83 0.89
C LYS A 155 -6.77 -20.09 1.43
N ILE A 156 -6.44 -19.40 2.52
CA ILE A 156 -5.23 -19.64 3.31
C ILE A 156 -5.66 -20.31 4.61
N LYS A 157 -5.07 -21.46 4.93
CA LYS A 157 -5.44 -22.26 6.11
C LYS A 157 -4.21 -22.64 6.92
N VAL A 158 -4.18 -22.30 8.21
CA VAL A 158 -3.10 -22.68 9.12
C VAL A 158 -3.11 -24.18 9.36
N VAL A 159 -1.96 -24.83 9.24
CA VAL A 159 -1.80 -26.28 9.51
C VAL A 159 -0.92 -26.58 10.71
N SER A 160 -0.03 -25.66 11.10
CA SER A 160 0.78 -25.76 12.31
C SER A 160 -0.05 -25.55 13.59
N GLU A 161 0.40 -26.16 14.68
CA GLU A 161 -0.18 -25.99 16.03
C GLU A 161 0.70 -25.06 16.88
N ASN A 162 0.08 -24.08 17.54
CA ASN A 162 0.73 -23.16 18.49
C ASN A 162 1.94 -22.39 17.93
N LYS A 163 2.02 -22.25 16.61
CA LYS A 163 3.02 -21.42 15.93
C LYS A 163 2.31 -20.37 15.09
N PRO A 164 2.70 -19.08 15.20
CA PRO A 164 2.01 -18.02 14.50
C PRO A 164 2.23 -18.09 12.99
N VAL A 165 1.17 -17.79 12.24
CA VAL A 165 1.20 -17.46 10.81
C VAL A 165 0.76 -16.02 10.66
N LEU A 166 1.58 -15.19 9.98
CA LEU A 166 1.34 -13.77 9.78
C LEU A 166 1.20 -13.46 8.29
N LEU A 167 0.06 -12.90 7.90
CA LEU A 167 -0.24 -12.46 6.55
C LEU A 167 -0.34 -10.94 6.51
N SER A 168 0.31 -10.28 5.56
CA SER A 168 0.34 -8.81 5.45
C SER A 168 -0.53 -8.27 4.32
N GLY A 169 -0.66 -9.01 3.22
CA GLY A 169 -1.30 -8.49 2.01
C GLY A 169 -1.42 -9.52 0.90
N MET A 170 -2.08 -9.09 -0.17
CA MET A 170 -2.15 -9.82 -1.44
C MET A 170 -1.64 -8.92 -2.57
N ALA A 171 -1.23 -9.51 -3.67
CA ALA A 171 -1.06 -8.76 -4.92
C ALA A 171 -1.68 -9.49 -6.10
N TYR A 172 -2.25 -8.74 -7.05
CA TYR A 172 -2.95 -9.29 -8.20
C TYR A 172 -2.43 -8.73 -9.52
N TYR A 173 -2.26 -9.61 -10.51
CA TYR A 173 -1.63 -9.29 -11.78
C TYR A 173 -2.36 -9.96 -12.95
N ASN A 174 -2.40 -9.27 -14.08
CA ASN A 174 -2.75 -9.84 -15.38
C ASN A 174 -1.50 -10.15 -16.21
N ASP A 175 -0.43 -9.36 -16.09
CA ASP A 175 0.88 -9.62 -16.70
C ASP A 175 1.99 -8.87 -15.94
N LYS A 176 2.87 -9.60 -15.23
CA LYS A 176 3.98 -9.02 -14.45
C LYS A 176 5.13 -8.45 -15.28
N SER A 177 5.13 -8.65 -16.60
CA SER A 177 6.04 -7.95 -17.49
C SER A 177 5.65 -6.48 -17.69
N LYS A 178 4.42 -6.10 -17.31
CA LYS A 178 3.90 -4.72 -17.42
C LYS A 178 4.06 -3.94 -16.11
N PRO A 179 4.02 -2.60 -16.18
CA PRO A 179 4.11 -1.77 -14.99
C PRO A 179 3.07 -2.12 -13.92
N VAL A 180 3.41 -1.85 -12.65
CA VAL A 180 2.51 -2.08 -11.52
C VAL A 180 2.68 -1.01 -10.44
N VAL A 181 1.58 -0.65 -9.79
CA VAL A 181 1.59 0.20 -8.57
C VAL A 181 1.28 -0.66 -7.36
N ASN A 182 2.26 -0.81 -6.48
CA ASN A 182 2.11 -1.47 -5.18
C ASN A 182 1.77 -0.41 -4.13
N ASN A 183 0.54 -0.48 -3.59
CA ASN A 183 0.07 0.52 -2.64
C ASN A 183 0.22 0.03 -1.19
N TYR A 184 1.26 0.49 -0.50
CA TYR A 184 1.50 0.15 0.90
C TYR A 184 0.84 1.15 1.87
N GLY A 185 -0.07 2.00 1.37
CA GLY A 185 -0.86 2.91 2.18
C GLY A 185 -1.70 2.19 3.24
N LEU A 186 -1.72 2.72 4.46
CA LEU A 186 -2.54 2.20 5.55
C LEU A 186 -3.24 3.32 6.32
N SER A 187 -4.52 3.10 6.65
CA SER A 187 -5.30 4.09 7.39
C SER A 187 -4.70 4.40 8.77
N GLY A 188 -4.52 5.69 9.05
CA GLY A 188 -3.96 6.18 10.30
C GLY A 188 -2.49 5.83 10.51
N LEU A 189 -1.74 5.51 9.45
CA LEU A 189 -0.30 5.26 9.54
C LEU A 189 0.46 6.57 9.69
N CYS A 190 1.38 6.60 10.64
CA CYS A 190 2.47 7.56 10.75
C CYS A 190 3.77 6.92 10.25
N LEU A 191 4.65 7.70 9.62
CA LEU A 191 5.95 7.20 9.13
C LEU A 191 6.80 6.61 10.26
N GLY A 192 6.72 7.20 11.45
CA GLY A 192 7.42 6.73 12.65
C GLY A 192 7.03 5.32 13.12
N GLU A 193 5.89 4.80 12.68
CA GLU A 193 5.44 3.44 13.02
C GLU A 193 6.17 2.37 12.20
N LEU A 194 6.80 2.71 11.07
CA LEU A 194 7.47 1.74 10.19
C LEU A 194 8.91 1.44 10.65
N SER A 195 9.33 0.17 10.52
CA SER A 195 10.73 -0.19 10.66
C SER A 195 11.55 0.32 9.48
N ASP A 196 12.86 0.53 9.70
CA ASP A 196 13.75 1.02 8.64
C ASP A 196 13.84 0.03 7.48
N ASP A 197 13.84 -1.28 7.77
CA ASP A 197 13.83 -2.33 6.75
C ASP A 197 12.58 -2.26 5.86
N VAL A 198 11.42 -1.89 6.41
CA VAL A 198 10.19 -1.73 5.63
C VAL A 198 10.29 -0.50 4.74
N ILE A 199 10.83 0.62 5.25
CA ILE A 199 11.07 1.82 4.44
C ILE A 199 12.05 1.52 3.29
N ASP A 200 13.16 0.83 3.56
CA ASP A 200 14.12 0.39 2.54
C ASP A 200 13.45 -0.50 1.50
N ALA A 201 12.65 -1.48 1.93
CA ALA A 201 11.92 -2.38 1.02
C ALA A 201 10.91 -1.65 0.13
N ILE A 202 10.17 -0.67 0.65
CA ILE A 202 9.24 0.14 -0.14
C ILE A 202 10.00 1.04 -1.13
N CYS A 203 11.14 1.61 -0.71
CA CYS A 203 11.97 2.47 -1.54
C CYS A 203 12.75 1.70 -2.63
N ASN A 204 12.84 0.37 -2.53
CA ASN A 204 13.38 -0.49 -3.58
C ASN A 204 12.36 -0.67 -4.73
N ALA A 205 12.18 0.38 -5.50
CA ALA A 205 11.31 0.43 -6.67
C ALA A 205 11.88 1.38 -7.74
N ASP A 206 11.40 1.28 -8.98
CA ASP A 206 11.79 2.21 -10.03
C ASP A 206 11.26 3.64 -9.73
N ILE A 207 10.06 3.72 -9.16
CA ILE A 207 9.40 4.98 -8.77
C ILE A 207 8.80 4.84 -7.37
N VAL A 208 9.00 5.84 -6.52
CA VAL A 208 8.40 5.93 -5.18
C VAL A 208 7.45 7.12 -5.11
N LEU A 209 6.18 6.86 -4.79
CA LEU A 209 5.21 7.87 -4.40
C LEU A 209 5.27 8.02 -2.88
N PHE A 210 6.07 8.96 -2.40
CA PHE A 210 6.23 9.24 -0.98
C PHE A 210 5.09 10.13 -0.49
N SER A 211 4.04 9.52 0.04
CA SER A 211 2.70 10.09 0.23
C SER A 211 2.21 9.95 1.67
N ILE A 212 3.08 10.32 2.62
CA ILE A 212 2.85 10.22 4.07
C ILE A 212 3.14 11.57 4.74
N GLY A 213 2.60 11.78 5.93
CA GLY A 213 2.85 12.96 6.75
C GLY A 213 1.58 13.58 7.32
N HIS A 214 0.40 13.25 6.79
CA HIS A 214 -0.86 13.78 7.29
C HIS A 214 -1.04 13.41 8.77
N ASN A 215 -1.06 12.11 9.10
CA ASN A 215 -1.19 11.66 10.49
C ASN A 215 0.00 12.08 11.35
N ASP A 216 1.22 12.07 10.80
CA ASP A 216 2.41 12.52 11.51
C ASP A 216 2.27 13.98 11.98
N SER A 217 1.68 14.85 11.16
CA SER A 217 1.45 16.26 11.51
C SER A 217 0.52 16.49 12.71
N TYR A 218 -0.28 15.49 13.08
CA TYR A 218 -1.18 15.54 14.24
C TYR A 218 -0.71 14.68 15.42
N PHE A 219 -0.05 13.55 15.15
CA PHE A 219 0.23 12.52 16.15
C PHE A 219 1.68 12.04 16.17
N GLY A 220 2.49 12.45 15.20
CA GLY A 220 3.86 11.99 15.01
C GLY A 220 4.84 12.66 15.98
N ASP A 221 5.91 11.94 16.29
CA ASP A 221 7.08 12.51 16.96
C ASP A 221 8.03 13.09 15.90
N GLU A 222 8.33 14.39 16.01
CA GLU A 222 9.17 15.13 15.04
C GLU A 222 10.57 14.54 14.87
N LYS A 223 11.17 14.04 15.97
CA LYS A 223 12.51 13.46 15.95
C LYS A 223 12.49 12.11 15.24
N ILE A 224 11.55 11.23 15.60
CA ILE A 224 11.38 9.94 14.94
C ILE A 224 11.09 10.15 13.45
N PHE A 225 10.23 11.10 13.09
CA PHE A 225 9.94 11.42 11.69
C PHE A 225 11.20 11.83 10.93
N THR A 226 12.03 12.70 11.51
CA THR A 226 13.31 13.12 10.92
C THR A 226 14.26 11.94 10.69
N GLU A 227 14.35 11.02 11.66
CA GLU A 227 15.14 9.80 11.55
C GLU A 227 14.64 8.92 10.39
N LYS A 228 13.33 8.71 10.28
CA LYS A 228 12.74 7.94 9.18
C LYS A 228 12.87 8.59 7.82
N ILE A 229 12.83 9.92 7.74
CA ILE A 229 13.13 10.66 6.51
C ILE A 229 14.60 10.44 6.10
N ASN A 230 15.54 10.37 7.05
CA ASN A 230 16.93 10.03 6.72
C ASN A 230 17.04 8.61 6.16
N THR A 231 16.39 7.62 6.79
CA THR A 231 16.31 6.24 6.27
C THR A 231 15.76 6.22 4.84
N ALA A 232 14.67 6.96 4.57
CA ALA A 232 14.08 7.05 3.24
C ALA A 232 15.05 7.67 2.22
N ILE A 233 15.70 8.79 2.55
CA ILE A 233 16.70 9.44 1.67
C ILE A 233 17.83 8.48 1.33
N GLU A 234 18.37 7.76 2.32
CA GLU A 234 19.44 6.79 2.13
C GLU A 234 18.98 5.65 1.20
N SER A 235 17.80 5.10 1.45
CA SER A 235 17.22 4.00 0.66
C SER A 235 16.95 4.42 -0.79
N ILE A 236 16.31 5.58 -0.99
CA ILE A 236 16.02 6.13 -2.32
C ILE A 236 17.32 6.32 -3.12
N LYS A 237 18.36 6.89 -2.50
CA LYS A 237 19.67 7.07 -3.16
C LYS A 237 20.35 5.75 -3.47
N LYS A 238 20.28 4.78 -2.57
CA LYS A 238 20.82 3.43 -2.75
C LYS A 238 20.20 2.73 -3.96
N TYR A 239 18.90 2.86 -4.16
CA TYR A 239 18.18 2.22 -5.27
C TYR A 239 18.04 3.09 -6.53
N ASN A 240 18.44 4.37 -6.45
CA ASN A 240 18.29 5.35 -7.52
C ASN A 240 16.83 5.44 -8.02
N ALA A 241 15.89 5.40 -7.08
CA ALA A 241 14.46 5.50 -7.37
C ALA A 241 14.09 6.92 -7.78
N GLU A 242 13.24 7.07 -8.80
CA GLU A 242 12.60 8.34 -9.08
C GLU A 242 11.52 8.59 -8.01
N VAL A 243 11.46 9.79 -7.43
CA VAL A 243 10.57 10.07 -6.29
C VAL A 243 9.61 11.21 -6.59
N TYR A 244 8.35 11.02 -6.20
CA TYR A 244 7.35 12.07 -6.12
C TYR A 244 6.88 12.18 -4.66
N VAL A 245 7.11 13.34 -4.05
CA VAL A 245 6.70 13.63 -2.68
C VAL A 245 5.34 14.31 -2.71
N ASN A 246 4.34 13.62 -2.20
CA ASN A 246 2.96 14.08 -2.11
C ASN A 246 2.71 14.57 -0.69
N ASP A 247 2.63 15.89 -0.54
CA ASP A 247 2.42 16.52 0.76
C ASP A 247 0.92 16.70 1.04
N PHE A 248 0.46 15.96 2.05
CA PHE A 248 -0.92 15.95 2.52
C PHE A 248 -1.10 16.62 3.90
N CYS A 249 -0.12 17.41 4.35
CA CYS A 249 -0.20 18.22 5.56
C CYS A 249 -1.06 19.49 5.30
N TRP A 250 -2.38 19.31 5.19
CA TRP A 250 -3.35 20.32 4.71
C TRP A 250 -3.34 21.65 5.47
N PHE A 251 -3.57 21.61 6.78
CA PHE A 251 -3.84 22.79 7.62
C PHE A 251 -2.59 23.28 8.35
N SER A 252 -1.44 23.14 7.71
CA SER A 252 -0.14 23.40 8.30
C SER A 252 0.49 24.65 7.71
N ASN A 253 1.07 25.50 8.56
CA ASN A 253 1.86 26.63 8.06
C ASN A 253 3.05 26.08 7.25
N PRO A 254 3.18 26.42 5.96
CA PRO A 254 4.10 25.72 5.07
C PRO A 254 5.58 25.97 5.35
N ASP A 255 5.88 27.00 6.14
CA ASP A 255 7.24 27.42 6.49
C ASP A 255 7.59 27.12 7.96
N LYS A 256 6.63 26.59 8.73
CA LYS A 256 6.83 26.30 10.17
C LYS A 256 6.49 24.87 10.56
N ASN A 257 5.67 24.16 9.79
CA ASN A 257 5.34 22.78 10.11
C ASN A 257 6.55 21.88 9.85
N HIS A 258 7.06 21.25 10.91
CA HIS A 258 8.24 20.40 10.90
C HIS A 258 8.15 19.29 9.85
N PHE A 259 7.06 18.53 9.84
CA PHE A 259 6.84 17.41 8.91
C PHE A 259 6.89 17.85 7.45
N LYS A 260 6.27 19.00 7.15
CA LYS A 260 6.29 19.61 5.83
C LYS A 260 7.69 20.03 5.39
N LEU A 261 8.46 20.62 6.29
CA LEU A 261 9.85 21.00 6.05
C LEU A 261 10.73 19.77 5.80
N GLU A 262 10.50 18.69 6.53
CA GLU A 262 11.19 17.42 6.35
C GLU A 262 10.82 16.72 5.02
N LEU A 263 9.56 16.79 4.58
CA LEU A 263 9.14 16.32 3.25
C LEU A 263 9.80 17.14 2.12
N LYS A 264 9.87 18.46 2.25
CA LYS A 264 10.63 19.33 1.33
C LYS A 264 12.12 19.00 1.34
N ARG A 265 12.69 18.69 2.51
CA ARG A 265 14.09 18.28 2.67
C ARG A 265 14.36 16.97 1.95
N LEU A 266 13.48 15.97 2.10
CA LEU A 266 13.55 14.71 1.37
C LEU A 266 13.56 14.97 -0.13
N ALA A 267 12.59 15.75 -0.62
CA ALA A 267 12.48 16.04 -2.03
C ALA A 267 13.75 16.68 -2.60
N LYS A 268 14.28 17.70 -1.92
CA LYS A 268 15.54 18.35 -2.32
C LYS A 268 16.73 17.40 -2.27
N ALA A 269 16.79 16.50 -1.30
CA ALA A 269 17.93 15.61 -1.10
C ALA A 269 18.05 14.53 -2.19
N VAL A 270 16.94 14.21 -2.88
CA VAL A 270 16.86 13.14 -3.89
C VAL A 270 16.37 13.65 -5.26
N ASP A 271 16.35 14.98 -5.46
CA ASP A 271 15.87 15.64 -6.68
C ASP A 271 14.44 15.23 -7.09
N ALA A 272 13.57 15.06 -6.09
CA ALA A 272 12.18 14.64 -6.28
C ALA A 272 11.28 15.80 -6.74
N VAL A 273 10.18 15.45 -7.39
CA VAL A 273 9.05 16.38 -7.58
C VAL A 273 8.26 16.45 -6.26
N TYR A 274 8.24 17.63 -5.64
CA TYR A 274 7.43 17.91 -4.45
C TYR A 274 6.12 18.60 -4.83
N THR A 275 4.99 18.11 -4.31
CA THR A 275 3.66 18.67 -4.56
C THR A 275 2.93 18.96 -3.28
N ASP A 276 2.54 20.21 -3.11
CA ASP A 276 1.70 20.70 -2.01
C ASP A 276 0.29 20.93 -2.55
N TYR A 277 -0.58 19.94 -2.42
CA TYR A 277 -1.91 19.99 -3.03
C TYR A 277 -2.79 21.08 -2.41
N ALA A 278 -2.63 21.38 -1.11
CA ALA A 278 -3.39 22.45 -0.47
C ALA A 278 -3.02 23.84 -1.03
N ALA A 279 -1.75 24.05 -1.39
CA ALA A 279 -1.30 25.30 -2.00
C ALA A 279 -1.53 25.35 -3.53
N GLU A 280 -1.45 24.20 -4.21
CA GLU A 280 -1.44 24.14 -5.68
C GLU A 280 -2.82 23.90 -6.30
N LEU A 281 -3.80 23.37 -5.56
CA LEU A 281 -5.16 23.15 -6.04
C LEU A 281 -6.13 24.21 -5.47
N PRO A 282 -6.61 25.17 -6.28
CA PRO A 282 -7.58 26.16 -5.82
C PRO A 282 -8.86 25.50 -5.30
N GLY A 283 -9.33 25.90 -4.12
CA GLY A 283 -10.57 25.40 -3.53
C GLY A 283 -10.50 23.97 -2.99
N PHE A 284 -9.31 23.36 -2.94
CA PHE A 284 -9.16 21.96 -2.53
C PHE A 284 -9.52 21.72 -1.06
N LEU A 285 -9.17 22.65 -0.16
CA LEU A 285 -9.50 22.52 1.25
C LEU A 285 -11.02 22.61 1.49
N GLU A 286 -11.73 23.38 0.67
CA GLU A 286 -13.17 23.63 0.79
C GLU A 286 -14.04 22.57 0.09
N HIS A 287 -13.56 22.03 -1.04
CA HIS A 287 -14.38 21.17 -1.92
C HIS A 287 -13.74 19.80 -2.19
N GLY A 288 -12.43 19.69 -1.97
CA GLY A 288 -11.68 18.45 -2.17
C GLY A 288 -11.72 17.51 -0.97
N LEU A 289 -12.10 17.97 0.22
CA LEU A 289 -12.12 17.19 1.47
C LEU A 289 -13.56 17.03 1.99
N SER A 290 -13.89 15.89 2.64
CA SER A 290 -15.22 15.68 3.25
C SER A 290 -15.24 15.79 4.78
N ASP A 291 -14.11 15.62 5.45
CA ASP A 291 -14.01 15.62 6.92
C ASP A 291 -12.80 16.44 7.41
N TRP A 292 -12.34 17.39 6.59
CA TRP A 292 -11.12 18.17 6.82
C TRP A 292 -9.84 17.31 6.93
N ALA A 293 -9.85 16.06 6.49
CA ALA A 293 -8.68 15.19 6.50
C ALA A 293 -8.55 14.36 5.22
N HIS A 294 -9.65 13.81 4.73
CA HIS A 294 -9.65 12.83 3.66
C HIS A 294 -10.33 13.37 2.41
N PRO A 295 -9.77 13.11 1.22
CA PRO A 295 -10.35 13.60 -0.02
C PRO A 295 -11.72 12.98 -0.34
N THR A 296 -12.63 13.78 -0.87
CA THR A 296 -13.83 13.30 -1.56
C THR A 296 -13.44 12.51 -2.81
N PRO A 297 -14.36 11.77 -3.45
CA PRO A 297 -14.09 11.18 -4.76
C PRO A 297 -13.65 12.19 -5.83
N GLU A 298 -14.07 13.46 -5.72
CA GLU A 298 -13.57 14.54 -6.57
C GLU A 298 -12.16 14.97 -6.15
N GLY A 299 -11.90 15.13 -4.84
CA GLY A 299 -10.57 15.45 -4.34
C GLY A 299 -9.51 14.43 -4.74
N HIS A 300 -9.84 13.13 -4.71
CA HIS A 300 -8.98 12.06 -5.23
C HIS A 300 -8.67 12.24 -6.72
N ARG A 301 -9.64 12.66 -7.55
CA ARG A 301 -9.39 12.99 -8.97
C ARG A 301 -8.48 14.20 -9.12
N MET A 302 -8.72 15.26 -8.37
CA MET A 302 -7.88 16.47 -8.41
C MET A 302 -6.41 16.15 -8.05
N ILE A 303 -6.19 15.32 -7.03
CA ILE A 303 -4.85 14.84 -6.65
C ILE A 303 -4.22 14.04 -7.81
N ALA A 304 -4.95 13.05 -8.34
CA ALA A 304 -4.43 12.21 -9.42
C ALA A 304 -4.05 13.04 -10.66
N ASP A 305 -4.91 13.95 -11.09
CA ASP A 305 -4.70 14.77 -12.28
C ASP A 305 -3.51 15.72 -12.13
N LEU A 306 -3.37 16.39 -10.98
CA LEU A 306 -2.20 17.24 -10.72
C LEU A 306 -0.92 16.42 -10.66
N MET A 307 -0.92 15.29 -9.94
CA MET A 307 0.25 14.43 -9.82
C MET A 307 0.72 13.94 -11.20
N LEU A 308 -0.19 13.42 -12.02
CA LEU A 308 0.13 12.91 -13.36
C LEU A 308 0.64 14.02 -14.28
N THR A 309 0.06 15.22 -14.19
CA THR A 309 0.48 16.39 -14.97
C THR A 309 1.90 16.83 -14.61
N LYS A 310 2.17 16.98 -13.31
CA LYS A 310 3.44 17.52 -12.82
C LYS A 310 4.62 16.56 -13.02
N THR A 311 4.34 15.26 -12.91
CA THR A 311 5.37 14.21 -12.96
C THR A 311 5.62 13.68 -14.37
N ASN A 312 4.67 13.88 -15.31
CA ASN A 312 4.63 13.20 -16.61
C ASN A 312 4.69 11.66 -16.47
N LEU A 313 4.21 11.08 -15.36
CA LEU A 313 4.33 9.66 -15.04
C LEU A 313 3.90 8.76 -16.21
N ILE A 314 2.75 9.03 -16.84
CA ILE A 314 2.21 8.22 -17.93
C ILE A 314 3.12 8.14 -19.16
N LYS A 315 3.94 9.17 -19.40
CA LYS A 315 4.92 9.16 -20.50
C LYS A 315 6.15 8.31 -20.18
N LYS A 316 6.46 8.12 -18.89
CA LYS A 316 7.68 7.45 -18.40
C LYS A 316 7.53 5.94 -18.22
N ILE A 317 6.30 5.44 -18.16
CA ILE A 317 5.97 4.03 -17.86
C ILE A 317 5.77 3.16 -19.12
N GLY A 318 5.81 3.76 -20.31
CA GLY A 318 5.67 3.07 -21.60
C GLY A 318 6.95 2.42 -22.08
#